data_AF-A0A176E810-F1
#
_entry.id   AF-A0A176E810-F1
#
_cell.length_a   1.000
_cell.length_b   1.000
_cell.length_c   1.000
_cell.angle_alpha   90.00
_cell.angle_beta   90.00
_cell.angle_gamma   90.00
#
_symmetry.space_group_name_H-M   'P 1'
#
loop_
_entity.id
_entity.type
_entity.pdbx_description
1 polymer ?
#
loop_
_entity_poly.entity_id
_entity_poly.type
_entity_poly.pdbx_seq_one_letter_code
_entity_poly.pdbx_strand_id
1 'polypeptide(L)' 'KHAGHSGDDGSGESHFTVVIEAAAFADQSRLERQRMVNRALGDIPGERVHALAIQASAPTS' A
#
# COMPACT_ATOMS: atom_id res chain seq x y z
N LYS A 1 -24.63 9.76 -20.41
CA LYS A 1 -23.66 9.70 -21.54
C LYS A 1 -22.28 9.90 -20.95
N HIS A 2 -21.39 8.96 -21.21
CA HIS A 2 -20.04 8.89 -20.65
C HIS A 2 -19.24 10.13 -21.05
N ALA A 3 -18.67 10.82 -20.06
CA ALA A 3 -17.57 11.74 -20.30
C ALA A 3 -16.31 10.88 -20.50
N GLY A 4 -16.16 10.38 -21.72
CA GLY A 4 -14.98 9.67 -22.16
C GLY A 4 -13.83 10.64 -22.40
N HIS A 5 -12.68 10.29 -21.81
CA HIS A 5 -11.32 10.56 -22.28
C HIS A 5 -10.99 12.02 -22.58
N SER A 6 -10.71 12.79 -21.54
CA SER A 6 -9.95 14.04 -21.64
C SER A 6 -9.27 14.31 -20.31
N GLY A 7 -7.94 14.15 -20.30
CA GLY A 7 -7.09 14.42 -19.13
C GLY A 7 -6.36 13.18 -18.60
N ASP A 8 -5.59 12.49 -19.46
CA ASP A 8 -4.45 11.72 -18.98
C ASP A 8 -3.24 12.65 -19.02
N ASP A 9 -2.96 13.32 -17.90
CA ASP A 9 -1.86 14.29 -17.77
C ASP A 9 -0.50 13.59 -17.54
N GLY A 10 -0.40 12.28 -17.79
CA GLY A 10 0.84 11.51 -17.69
C GLY A 10 1.35 11.28 -16.26
N SER A 11 0.52 11.47 -15.22
CA SER A 11 0.89 11.21 -13.81
C SER A 11 0.07 10.10 -13.12
N GLY A 12 -0.82 9.42 -13.87
CA GLY A 12 -2.05 8.80 -13.36
C GLY A 12 -2.00 7.45 -12.64
N GLU A 13 -0.93 6.66 -12.70
CA GLU A 13 -0.91 5.33 -12.07
C GLU A 13 0.40 5.08 -11.33
N SER A 14 0.64 5.85 -10.26
CA SER A 14 1.80 5.60 -9.42
C SER A 14 1.49 4.43 -8.46
N HIS A 15 1.60 3.21 -8.97
CA HIS A 15 1.55 2.00 -8.15
C HIS A 15 2.83 1.92 -7.33
N PHE A 16 2.71 1.83 -6.00
CA PHE A 16 3.88 1.74 -5.12
C PHE A 16 3.93 0.41 -4.39
N THR A 17 5.13 -0.12 -4.23
CA THR A 17 5.39 -1.27 -3.37
C THR A 17 6.14 -0.81 -2.14
N VAL A 18 5.60 -1.13 -0.97
CA VAL A 18 6.20 -0.87 0.33
C VAL A 18 6.69 -2.18 0.91
N VAL A 19 8.01 -2.31 1.06
CA VAL A 19 8.66 -3.47 1.67
C VAL A 19 9.12 -3.09 3.07
N ILE A 20 8.66 -3.83 4.08
CA ILE A 20 8.96 -3.55 5.48
C ILE A 20 9.40 -4.84 6.14
N GLU A 21 10.56 -4.78 6.78
CA GLU A 21 11.01 -5.81 7.70
C GLU A 21 10.99 -5.27 9.13
N ALA A 22 10.29 -5.95 10.04
CA ALA A 22 10.20 -5.51 11.43
C ALA A 22 9.90 -6.68 12.38
N ALA A 23 10.55 -6.68 13.56
CA ALA A 23 10.32 -7.68 14.60
C ALA A 23 8.86 -7.70 15.09
N ALA A 24 8.15 -6.57 15.02
CA ALA A 24 6.73 -6.46 15.35
C ALA A 24 5.81 -7.38 14.52
N PHE A 25 6.31 -7.93 13.42
CA PHE A 25 5.56 -8.85 12.56
C PHE A 25 5.76 -10.33 12.90
N ALA A 26 6.66 -10.69 13.82
CA ALA A 26 7.07 -12.08 14.09
C ALA A 26 5.88 -13.01 14.33
N ASP A 27 4.96 -12.62 15.22
CA ASP A 27 3.81 -13.43 15.61
C ASP A 27 2.50 -13.03 14.93
N GLN A 28 2.58 -12.19 13.88
CA GLN A 28 1.42 -11.66 13.19
C GLN A 28 1.12 -12.45 11.92
N SER A 29 -0.15 -12.78 11.68
CA SER A 29 -0.57 -13.33 10.39
C SER A 29 -0.36 -12.32 9.26
N ARG A 30 -0.28 -12.81 8.01
CA ARG A 30 -0.15 -11.93 6.82
C ARG A 30 -1.22 -10.83 6.79
N LEU A 31 -2.46 -11.16 7.15
CA LEU A 31 -3.57 -10.21 7.18
C LEU A 31 -3.40 -9.16 8.28
N GLU A 32 -2.94 -9.55 9.46
CA GLU A 32 -2.67 -8.62 10.56
C GLU A 32 -1.54 -7.66 10.20
N ARG A 33 -0.45 -8.14 9.60
CA ARG A 33 0.63 -7.29 9.10
C ARG A 33 0.11 -6.26 8.10
N GLN A 34 -0.73 -6.66 7.15
CA GLN A 34 -1.37 -5.74 6.20
C GLN A 34 -2.19 -4.67 6.92
N ARG A 35 -2.99 -5.06 7.92
CA ARG A 35 -3.82 -4.13 8.70
C ARG A 35 -2.98 -3.15 9.53
N MET A 36 -1.90 -3.63 10.14
CA MET A 36 -0.96 -2.79 10.89
C MET A 36 -0.35 -1.72 9.99
N VAL A 37 0.12 -2.10 8.80
CA VAL A 37 0.71 -1.15 7.84
C VAL A 37 -0.34 -0.17 7.32
N ASN A 38 -1.52 -0.65 6.92
CA ASN A 38 -2.60 0.24 6.49
C ASN A 38 -3.00 1.23 7.59
N ARG A 39 -3.07 0.79 8.85
CA ARG A 39 -3.35 1.68 9.99
C ARG A 39 -2.26 2.71 10.21
N ALA A 40 -0.99 2.34 10.00
CA ALA A 40 0.13 3.27 10.12
C ALA A 40 0.17 4.29 8.98
N LEU A 41 -0.27 3.91 7.78
CA LEU A 41 -0.37 4.79 6.61
C LEU A 41 -1.57 5.74 6.67
N GLY A 42 -2.60 5.45 7.46
CA GLY A 42 -3.78 6.29 7.60
C GLY A 42 -4.51 6.46 6.26
N ASP A 43 -4.82 7.72 5.90
CA ASP A 43 -5.60 8.06 4.71
C ASP A 43 -4.75 8.19 3.42
N ILE A 44 -3.45 7.89 3.49
CA ILE A 44 -2.55 7.95 2.33
C ILE A 44 -2.99 7.01 1.19
N PRO A 45 -3.38 5.75 1.44
CA PRO A 45 -3.92 4.86 0.41
C PRO A 45 -5.31 5.33 -0.02
N GLY A 46 -5.50 5.63 -1.31
CA GLY A 46 -6.79 6.04 -1.88
C GLY A 46 -6.96 7.55 -2.09
N GLU A 47 -6.25 8.42 -1.36
CA GLU A 47 -6.27 9.87 -1.62
C GLU A 47 -5.18 10.32 -2.60
N ARG A 48 -3.94 9.83 -2.43
CA ARG A 48 -2.79 10.24 -3.26
C ARG A 48 -2.15 9.11 -4.06
N VAL A 49 -2.46 7.86 -3.73
CA VAL A 49 -1.91 6.67 -4.37
C VAL A 49 -3.06 5.77 -4.81
N HIS A 50 -3.11 5.45 -6.11
CA HIS A 50 -4.16 4.63 -6.71
C HIS A 50 -4.12 3.18 -6.22
N ALA A 51 -2.92 2.60 -6.06
CA ALA A 51 -2.73 1.25 -5.53
C ALA A 51 -1.39 1.13 -4.79
N LEU A 52 -1.41 0.49 -3.63
CA LEU A 52 -0.23 0.25 -2.81
C LEU A 52 -0.11 -1.23 -2.45
N ALA A 53 0.97 -1.87 -2.89
CA ALA A 53 1.32 -3.23 -2.53
C ALA A 53 2.16 -3.22 -1.25
N ILE A 54 1.84 -4.08 -0.29
CA ILE A 54 2.56 -4.17 1.00
C ILE A 54 3.19 -5.56 1.10
N GLN A 55 4.50 -5.59 1.32
CA GLN A 55 5.25 -6.78 1.68
C GLN A 55 5.83 -6.57 3.08
N ALA A 56 5.30 -7.32 4.06
CA ALA A 56 5.68 -7.18 5.46
C ALA A 56 6.22 -8.52 6.01
N SER A 57 7.51 -8.54 6.35
CA SER A 57 8.23 -9.70 6.88
C SER A 57 8.80 -9.42 8.27
N ALA A 58 8.91 -10.47 9.09
CA ALA A 58 9.76 -10.40 10.28
C ALA A 58 11.18 -10.79 9.89
N PRO A 59 12.22 -10.24 10.56
CA PRO A 59 13.59 -10.72 10.38
C PRO A 59 13.65 -12.23 10.61
N THR A 60 14.28 -12.94 9.69
CA THR A 60 14.64 -14.35 9.90
C THR A 60 16.01 -14.37 10.57
N SER A 61 16.06 -14.74 11.85
CA SER A 61 17.29 -14.96 12.60
C SER A 61 18.16 -16.05 11.97
#